data_AF-A0A4R4F6D7-F1
#
_entry.id   AF-A0A4R4F6D7-F1
#
_cell.length_a   1.000
_cell.length_b   1.000
_cell.length_c   1.000
_cell.angle_alpha   90.00
_cell.angle_beta   90.00
_cell.angle_gamma   90.00
#
_symmetry.space_group_name_H-M   'P 1'
#
loop_
_entity.id
_entity.type
_entity.pdbx_description
1 polymer ?
#
loop_
_entity_poly.entity_id
_entity_poly.type
_entity_poly.pdbx_seq_one_letter_code
_entity_poly.pdbx_strand_id
1 'polypeptide(L)'
;MGFSPFAYFLFKLWEHKPSEWARFLAPGQVPELHRQFNRPNYLPENRLLQDKLNFSKELKAKGINTVPTEAVHSESFQWQPGLFIKPNSGARGENCYFTRNDKPDYLFAEFSNSPAVHQSEVFEEPLNFISQPLLRSGKFVSQTGDGIQAERLPVIRVITAKQYHSKNNDAFTAVVVGAFIDIKVDGKHYRQHISNGTFELEGKIYELEWNCIQHMVNQAHQIFPSMFTIGWDIGWSEEILLLEGNGSWDPAPFQILTRQPWFNEERLILYQEQITRLQKLA
;
A
#
# COMPACT_ATOMS: atom_id res chain seq x y z
N MET A 1 -17.04 17.98 16.95
CA MET A 1 -16.56 16.63 16.58
C MET A 1 -15.93 16.01 17.81
N GLY A 2 -16.31 14.79 18.18
CA GLY A 2 -15.70 14.05 19.28
C GLY A 2 -15.03 12.79 18.75
N PHE A 3 -13.87 12.43 19.30
CA PHE A 3 -13.28 11.11 19.09
C PHE A 3 -14.08 10.08 19.88
N SER A 4 -14.32 8.90 19.31
CA SER A 4 -14.82 7.77 20.09
C SER A 4 -13.78 7.38 21.15
N PRO A 5 -14.18 6.76 22.28
CA PRO A 5 -13.21 6.24 23.25
C PRO A 5 -12.15 5.35 22.59
N PHE A 6 -12.55 4.49 21.64
CA PHE A 6 -11.62 3.67 20.88
C PHE A 6 -10.57 4.52 20.13
N ALA A 7 -10.99 5.55 19.40
CA ALA A 7 -10.06 6.40 18.65
C ALA A 7 -9.16 7.25 19.58
N TYR A 8 -9.67 7.66 20.75
CA TYR A 8 -8.86 8.30 21.79
C TYR A 8 -7.69 7.42 22.23
N PHE A 9 -7.96 6.13 22.45
CA PHE A 9 -6.91 5.17 22.82
C PHE A 9 -6.01 4.77 21.66
N LEU A 10 -6.58 4.56 20.49
CA LEU A 10 -5.86 4.16 19.29
C LEU A 10 -4.78 5.20 18.91
N PHE A 11 -5.13 6.48 18.92
CA PHE A 11 -4.22 7.57 18.57
C PHE A 11 -3.48 8.18 19.76
N LYS A 12 -3.64 7.61 20.95
CA LYS A 12 -3.02 8.10 22.20
C LYS A 12 -3.22 9.60 22.43
N LEU A 13 -4.44 10.09 22.23
CA LEU A 13 -4.72 11.53 22.25
C LEU A 13 -4.38 12.22 23.58
N TRP A 14 -4.24 11.47 24.70
CA TRP A 14 -3.74 12.00 25.97
C TRP A 14 -2.28 12.48 25.92
N GLU A 15 -1.48 12.03 24.95
CA GLU A 15 -0.10 12.50 24.74
C GLU A 15 -0.07 13.87 24.02
N HIS A 16 -1.22 14.38 23.56
CA HIS A 16 -1.34 15.61 22.76
C HIS A 16 -2.23 16.66 23.43
N LYS A 17 -2.03 17.93 23.07
CA LYS A 17 -2.92 19.00 23.56
C LYS A 17 -4.30 18.85 22.91
N PRO A 18 -5.41 19.12 23.63
CA PRO A 18 -6.76 19.05 23.04
C PRO A 18 -6.96 19.88 21.77
N SER A 19 -6.24 21.01 21.64
CA SER A 19 -6.26 21.85 20.43
C SER A 19 -5.66 21.17 19.19
N GLU A 20 -4.86 20.13 19.37
CA GLU A 20 -4.22 19.37 18.29
C GLU A 20 -5.07 18.19 17.83
N TRP A 21 -6.09 17.78 18.60
CA TRP A 21 -6.89 16.59 18.29
C TRP A 21 -7.61 16.70 16.95
N ALA A 22 -8.04 17.90 16.55
CA ALA A 22 -8.68 18.14 15.26
C ALA A 22 -7.73 17.88 14.05
N ARG A 23 -6.43 17.74 14.30
CA ARG A 23 -5.44 17.40 13.28
C ARG A 23 -5.32 15.89 13.04
N PHE A 24 -5.89 15.07 13.92
CA PHE A 24 -6.01 13.63 13.70
C PHE A 24 -7.22 13.33 12.83
N LEU A 25 -7.07 12.38 11.92
CA LEU A 25 -8.12 11.93 11.03
C LEU A 25 -8.67 10.59 11.53
N ALA A 26 -9.91 10.60 12.03
CA ALA A 26 -10.58 9.40 12.51
C ALA A 26 -11.04 8.51 11.34
N PRO A 27 -11.11 7.17 11.51
CA PRO A 27 -11.44 6.26 10.41
C PRO A 27 -12.75 6.60 9.67
N GLY A 28 -13.79 7.06 10.39
CA GLY A 28 -15.07 7.44 9.79
C GLY A 28 -15.03 8.71 8.92
N GLN A 29 -13.96 9.51 9.00
CA GLN A 29 -13.78 10.74 8.23
C GLN A 29 -13.00 10.51 6.92
N VAL A 30 -12.24 9.41 6.84
CA VAL A 30 -11.36 9.09 5.72
C VAL A 30 -12.12 8.98 4.39
N PRO A 31 -13.27 8.30 4.29
CA PRO A 31 -14.00 8.20 3.02
C PRO A 31 -14.47 9.55 2.48
N GLU A 32 -14.90 10.45 3.37
CA GLU A 32 -15.35 11.78 2.99
C GLU A 32 -14.19 12.66 2.53
N LEU A 33 -13.03 12.58 3.19
CA LEU A 33 -11.81 13.23 2.73
C LEU A 33 -11.46 12.80 1.30
N HIS A 34 -11.39 11.49 1.04
CA HIS A 34 -11.04 11.00 -0.30
C HIS A 34 -12.05 11.46 -1.34
N ARG A 35 -13.35 11.45 -1.01
CA ARG A 35 -14.43 11.93 -1.89
C ARG A 35 -14.32 13.42 -2.20
N GLN A 36 -13.98 14.25 -1.22
CA GLN A 36 -13.90 15.70 -1.40
C GLN A 36 -12.68 16.10 -2.23
N PHE A 37 -11.55 15.44 -2.03
CA PHE A 37 -10.27 15.87 -2.59
C PHE A 37 -9.88 15.15 -3.89
N ASN A 38 -10.33 13.90 -4.09
CA ASN A 38 -10.21 13.21 -5.38
C ASN A 38 -11.46 13.54 -6.22
N ARG A 39 -11.29 14.21 -7.38
CA ARG A 39 -12.40 14.72 -8.20
C ARG A 39 -13.40 13.63 -8.61
N PRO A 40 -14.69 13.95 -8.85
CA PRO A 40 -15.73 13.00 -9.27
C PRO A 40 -15.44 12.21 -10.56
N ASN A 41 -14.49 12.65 -11.40
CA ASN A 41 -13.98 11.90 -12.56
C ASN A 41 -13.00 10.77 -12.16
N TYR A 42 -12.89 10.43 -10.87
CA TYR A 42 -12.03 9.35 -10.40
C TYR A 42 -12.44 7.97 -10.93
N LEU A 43 -13.62 7.78 -11.52
CA LEU A 43 -14.12 6.43 -11.83
C LEU A 43 -13.20 5.61 -12.74
N PRO A 44 -12.66 6.11 -13.87
CA PRO A 44 -11.72 5.33 -14.68
C PRO A 44 -10.39 5.10 -13.97
N GLU A 45 -9.85 6.11 -13.29
CA GLU A 45 -8.59 6.02 -12.55
C GLU A 45 -8.68 5.06 -11.35
N ASN A 46 -9.80 5.08 -10.61
CA ASN A 46 -10.08 4.12 -9.53
C ASN A 46 -10.29 2.71 -10.08
N ARG A 47 -10.94 2.56 -11.24
CA ARG A 47 -11.04 1.25 -11.90
C ARG A 47 -9.66 0.72 -12.25
N LEU A 48 -8.75 1.57 -12.74
CA LEU A 48 -7.37 1.16 -13.00
C LEU A 48 -6.66 0.72 -11.71
N LEU A 49 -6.79 1.46 -10.60
CA LEU A 49 -6.23 1.01 -9.30
C LEU A 49 -6.84 -0.29 -8.79
N GLN A 50 -8.11 -0.56 -9.10
CA GLN A 50 -8.82 -1.78 -8.70
C GLN A 50 -8.51 -3.00 -9.58
N ASP A 51 -8.12 -2.77 -10.83
CA ASP A 51 -7.76 -3.79 -11.82
C ASP A 51 -6.25 -4.02 -11.78
N LYS A 52 -5.80 -4.90 -10.87
CA LYS A 52 -4.37 -5.12 -10.59
C LYS A 52 -3.58 -5.56 -11.83
N LEU A 53 -4.19 -6.29 -12.77
CA LEU A 53 -3.57 -6.69 -14.03
C LEU A 53 -3.31 -5.49 -14.93
N ASN A 54 -4.33 -4.69 -15.20
CA ASN A 54 -4.19 -3.51 -16.07
C ASN A 54 -3.32 -2.44 -15.41
N PHE A 55 -3.40 -2.29 -14.08
CA PHE A 55 -2.49 -1.46 -13.31
C PHE A 55 -1.03 -1.84 -13.55
N SER A 56 -0.66 -3.12 -13.36
CA SER A 56 0.72 -3.59 -13.58
C SER A 56 1.18 -3.37 -15.02
N LYS A 57 0.30 -3.63 -16.01
CA LYS A 57 0.61 -3.37 -17.43
C LYS A 57 0.89 -1.89 -17.71
N GLU A 58 0.07 -0.99 -17.18
CA GLU A 58 0.25 0.46 -17.37
C GLU A 58 1.56 0.93 -16.72
N LEU A 59 1.86 0.50 -15.49
CA LEU A 59 3.13 0.82 -14.82
C LEU A 59 4.33 0.33 -15.63
N LYS A 60 4.31 -0.93 -16.09
CA LYS A 60 5.37 -1.51 -16.91
C LYS A 60 5.56 -0.76 -18.23
N ALA A 61 4.48 -0.33 -18.88
CA ALA A 61 4.54 0.47 -20.10
C ALA A 61 5.19 1.86 -19.88
N LYS A 62 5.16 2.38 -18.65
CA LYS A 62 5.87 3.61 -18.25
C LYS A 62 7.29 3.36 -17.74
N GLY A 63 7.77 2.13 -17.75
CA GLY A 63 9.09 1.76 -17.23
C GLY A 63 9.19 1.80 -15.70
N ILE A 64 8.04 1.77 -15.01
CA ILE A 64 8.00 1.75 -13.54
C ILE A 64 8.21 0.31 -13.07
N ASN A 65 9.14 0.10 -12.14
CA ASN A 65 9.43 -1.23 -11.61
C ASN A 65 8.24 -1.73 -10.79
N THR A 66 7.57 -2.78 -11.27
CA THR A 66 6.39 -3.37 -10.64
C THR A 66 6.50 -4.87 -10.69
N VAL A 67 5.82 -5.54 -9.76
CA VAL A 67 5.79 -7.00 -9.72
C VAL A 67 5.22 -7.57 -11.04
N PRO A 68 5.92 -8.51 -11.70
CA PRO A 68 5.40 -9.19 -12.88
C PRO A 68 4.03 -9.79 -12.57
N THR A 69 3.03 -9.47 -13.40
CA THR A 69 1.65 -9.85 -13.16
C THR A 69 1.03 -10.44 -14.41
N GLU A 70 0.45 -11.63 -14.29
CA GLU A 70 -0.18 -12.36 -15.39
C GLU A 70 -1.59 -12.79 -15.01
N ALA A 71 -2.48 -12.86 -15.99
CA ALA A 71 -3.82 -13.39 -15.78
C ALA A 71 -3.75 -14.91 -15.58
N VAL A 72 -4.51 -15.43 -14.63
CA VAL A 72 -4.68 -16.88 -14.46
C VAL A 72 -5.82 -17.35 -15.36
N HIS A 73 -5.50 -18.19 -16.33
CA HIS A 73 -6.46 -18.83 -17.23
C HIS A 73 -6.53 -20.32 -16.91
N SER A 74 -7.66 -20.81 -16.40
CA SER A 74 -7.82 -22.18 -15.88
C SER A 74 -7.34 -23.28 -16.83
N GLU A 75 -7.52 -23.11 -18.14
CA GLU A 75 -7.18 -24.12 -19.15
C GLU A 75 -5.70 -24.17 -19.53
N SER A 76 -4.93 -23.11 -19.23
CA SER A 76 -3.53 -22.97 -19.70
C SER A 76 -2.54 -22.54 -18.62
N PHE A 77 -3.03 -22.28 -17.40
CA PHE A 77 -2.18 -21.83 -16.31
C PHE A 77 -1.28 -22.96 -15.83
N GLN A 78 0.03 -22.78 -16.00
CA GLN A 78 1.02 -23.72 -15.48
C GLN A 78 1.31 -23.39 -14.03
N TRP A 79 0.82 -24.23 -13.13
CA TRP A 79 1.21 -24.18 -11.73
C TRP A 79 2.69 -24.46 -11.60
N GLN A 80 3.39 -23.59 -10.87
CA GLN A 80 4.79 -23.75 -10.53
C GLN A 80 5.03 -23.27 -9.10
N PRO A 81 6.06 -23.80 -8.40
CA PRO A 81 6.41 -23.33 -7.07
C PRO A 81 6.81 -21.85 -7.06
N GLY A 82 6.62 -21.17 -5.92
CA GLY A 82 7.00 -19.77 -5.78
C GLY A 82 6.07 -18.75 -6.46
N LEU A 83 4.79 -19.06 -6.62
CA LEU A 83 3.76 -18.12 -7.07
C LEU A 83 2.91 -17.58 -5.92
N PHE A 84 2.50 -16.33 -6.07
CA PHE A 84 1.46 -15.67 -5.30
C PHE A 84 0.25 -15.41 -6.21
N ILE A 85 -0.91 -15.91 -5.79
CA ILE A 85 -2.16 -15.86 -6.54
C ILE A 85 -3.14 -14.98 -5.77
N LYS A 86 -3.74 -14.00 -6.43
CA LYS A 86 -4.73 -13.11 -5.80
C LYS A 86 -5.82 -12.70 -6.77
N PRO A 87 -7.00 -12.28 -6.27
CA PRO A 87 -8.01 -11.69 -7.11
C PRO A 87 -7.49 -10.42 -7.78
N ASN A 88 -7.75 -10.28 -9.06
CA ASN A 88 -7.47 -9.08 -9.85
C ASN A 88 -8.10 -7.85 -9.17
N SER A 89 -9.35 -7.96 -8.74
CA SER A 89 -10.03 -6.98 -7.90
C SER A 89 -10.38 -7.60 -6.54
N GLY A 90 -10.07 -6.91 -5.44
CA GLY A 90 -10.29 -7.41 -4.08
C GLY A 90 -9.45 -6.63 -3.08
N ALA A 91 -9.83 -6.70 -1.80
CA ALA A 91 -9.20 -5.95 -0.72
C ALA A 91 -8.80 -6.89 0.44
N ARG A 92 -7.94 -6.40 1.33
CA ARG A 92 -7.61 -7.04 2.63
C ARG A 92 -7.00 -8.44 2.55
N GLY A 93 -6.45 -8.83 1.39
CA GLY A 93 -5.82 -10.13 1.22
C GLY A 93 -6.80 -11.31 1.18
N GLU A 94 -8.10 -11.04 1.02
CA GLU A 94 -9.12 -12.08 0.87
C GLU A 94 -8.86 -12.89 -0.41
N ASN A 95 -8.97 -14.22 -0.31
CA ASN A 95 -8.72 -15.16 -1.40
C ASN A 95 -7.31 -15.04 -1.99
N CYS A 96 -6.31 -14.63 -1.21
CA CYS A 96 -4.91 -14.67 -1.61
C CYS A 96 -4.28 -16.01 -1.21
N TYR A 97 -3.58 -16.63 -2.16
CA TYR A 97 -2.94 -17.92 -2.01
C TYR A 97 -1.47 -17.85 -2.44
N PHE A 98 -0.67 -18.81 -1.99
CA PHE A 98 0.65 -19.04 -2.55
C PHE A 98 0.94 -20.53 -2.71
N THR A 99 1.75 -20.86 -3.71
CA THR A 99 2.17 -22.24 -3.99
C THR A 99 3.38 -22.60 -3.14
N ARG A 100 3.36 -23.77 -2.49
CA ARG A 100 4.50 -24.27 -1.71
C ARG A 100 5.46 -25.09 -2.57
N ASN A 101 6.74 -25.10 -2.16
CA ASN A 101 7.83 -25.81 -2.86
C ASN A 101 8.03 -27.26 -2.39
N ASP A 102 7.32 -27.71 -1.35
CA ASP A 102 7.64 -28.92 -0.60
C ASP A 102 6.79 -30.14 -0.96
N LYS A 103 5.86 -30.04 -1.93
CA LYS A 103 5.01 -31.17 -2.35
C LYS A 103 4.76 -31.21 -3.86
N PRO A 104 4.62 -32.42 -4.45
CA PRO A 104 4.34 -32.61 -5.88
C PRO A 104 2.92 -32.20 -6.27
N ASP A 105 1.97 -32.30 -5.33
CA ASP A 105 0.63 -31.73 -5.48
C ASP A 105 0.69 -30.26 -5.08
N TYR A 106 0.31 -29.35 -5.98
CA TYR A 106 0.31 -27.91 -5.70
C TYR A 106 -0.72 -27.61 -4.61
N LEU A 107 -0.21 -27.46 -3.38
CA LEU A 107 -1.00 -27.04 -2.24
C LEU A 107 -0.96 -25.53 -2.11
N PHE A 108 -2.15 -24.94 -1.95
CA PHE A 108 -2.33 -23.54 -1.63
C PHE A 108 -2.42 -23.37 -0.13
N ALA A 109 -1.68 -22.41 0.40
CA ALA A 109 -1.92 -21.91 1.75
C ALA A 109 -2.59 -20.54 1.64
N GLU A 110 -3.70 -20.36 2.38
CA GLU A 110 -4.33 -19.06 2.51
C GLU A 110 -3.45 -18.12 3.34
N PHE A 111 -3.41 -16.83 2.98
CA PHE A 111 -2.68 -15.81 3.74
C PHE A 111 -3.37 -15.41 5.07
N SER A 112 -4.37 -16.18 5.53
CA SER A 112 -5.15 -15.90 6.73
C SER A 112 -4.44 -16.38 8.01
N ASN A 113 -4.92 -15.93 9.18
CA ASN A 113 -4.36 -16.32 10.48
C ASN A 113 -4.52 -17.83 10.81
N SER A 114 -5.24 -18.57 9.96
CA SER A 114 -5.38 -20.03 10.06
C SER A 114 -5.16 -20.61 8.66
N PRO A 115 -3.93 -21.06 8.32
CA PRO A 115 -3.65 -21.53 6.97
C PRO A 115 -4.43 -22.83 6.70
N ALA A 116 -5.58 -22.69 6.05
CA ALA A 116 -6.25 -23.80 5.41
C ALA A 116 -5.43 -24.19 4.18
N VAL A 117 -5.15 -25.49 4.05
CA VAL A 117 -4.39 -26.04 2.93
C VAL A 117 -5.39 -26.60 1.93
N HIS A 118 -5.40 -26.05 0.73
CA HIS A 118 -6.32 -26.44 -0.35
C HIS A 118 -5.54 -27.17 -1.46
N GLN A 119 -6.09 -28.27 -1.99
CA GLN A 119 -5.59 -28.92 -3.19
C GLN A 119 -6.05 -28.17 -4.45
N SER A 120 -5.35 -28.35 -5.57
CA SER A 120 -5.55 -27.58 -6.81
C SER A 120 -6.91 -27.70 -7.49
N GLU A 121 -7.79 -28.58 -7.00
CA GLU A 121 -9.16 -28.75 -7.46
C GLU A 121 -10.08 -27.56 -7.10
N VAL A 122 -9.61 -26.61 -6.26
CA VAL A 122 -10.44 -25.54 -5.65
C VAL A 122 -10.80 -24.37 -6.57
N PHE A 123 -10.25 -24.28 -7.79
CA PHE A 123 -10.66 -23.26 -8.76
C PHE A 123 -11.71 -23.81 -9.74
N GLU A 124 -12.89 -24.18 -9.22
CA GLU A 124 -14.01 -24.71 -10.03
C GLU A 124 -14.63 -23.66 -10.97
N GLU A 125 -14.39 -22.36 -10.74
CA GLU A 125 -14.81 -21.29 -11.66
C GLU A 125 -13.64 -20.43 -12.15
N PRO A 126 -13.46 -20.28 -13.48
CA PRO A 126 -12.55 -19.31 -14.05
C PRO A 126 -13.30 -17.96 -14.00
N LEU A 127 -12.81 -16.88 -13.38
CA LEU A 127 -11.92 -15.90 -14.01
C LEU A 127 -12.02 -14.59 -13.23
N ASN A 128 -11.09 -14.32 -12.32
CA ASN A 128 -10.55 -12.97 -12.13
C ASN A 128 -9.33 -13.02 -11.22
N PHE A 129 -8.45 -14.01 -11.40
CA PHE A 129 -7.22 -14.11 -10.63
C PHE A 129 -6.03 -13.66 -11.46
N ILE A 130 -5.04 -13.16 -10.75
CA ILE A 130 -3.71 -12.88 -11.29
C ILE A 130 -2.69 -13.70 -10.53
N SER A 131 -1.60 -14.02 -11.23
CA SER A 131 -0.42 -14.62 -10.66
C SER A 131 0.72 -13.61 -10.65
N GLN A 132 1.53 -13.68 -9.61
CA GLN A 132 2.72 -12.89 -9.39
C GLN A 132 3.81 -13.81 -8.82
N PRO A 133 5.10 -13.51 -9.02
CA PRO A 133 6.15 -14.16 -8.25
C PRO A 133 5.89 -13.99 -6.75
N LEU A 134 6.06 -15.06 -5.97
CA LEU A 134 6.04 -15.00 -4.52
C LEU A 134 7.31 -14.28 -4.06
N LEU A 135 7.17 -12.99 -3.83
CA LEU A 135 8.26 -12.15 -3.34
C LEU A 135 8.59 -12.52 -1.90
N ARG A 136 9.88 -12.65 -1.64
CA ARG A 136 10.43 -12.91 -0.32
C ARG A 136 11.42 -11.84 0.05
N SER A 137 11.59 -11.62 1.34
CA SER A 137 12.73 -10.82 1.75
C SER A 137 13.99 -11.68 1.78
N GLY A 138 14.92 -11.38 0.88
CA GLY A 138 16.31 -11.87 1.00
C GLY A 138 17.08 -11.22 2.17
N LYS A 139 16.48 -10.26 2.88
CA LYS A 139 17.12 -9.44 3.93
C LYS A 139 16.63 -9.73 5.35
N PHE A 140 15.41 -10.26 5.48
CA PHE A 140 14.78 -10.54 6.77
C PHE A 140 14.56 -12.04 6.95
N VAL A 141 15.54 -12.70 7.55
CA VAL A 141 15.43 -14.09 7.97
C VAL A 141 15.28 -14.11 9.50
N SER A 142 14.06 -14.29 10.00
CA SER A 142 13.85 -14.66 11.40
C SER A 142 14.05 -16.17 11.53
N GLN A 143 15.03 -16.58 12.33
CA GLN A 143 15.13 -17.97 12.76
C GLN A 143 14.19 -18.14 13.96
N THR A 144 13.08 -18.85 13.77
CA THR A 144 12.34 -19.45 14.87
C THR A 144 12.61 -20.96 14.87
N GLY A 145 12.62 -21.56 16.07
CA GLY A 145 13.11 -22.93 16.32
C GLY A 145 12.34 -24.06 15.61
N ASP A 146 11.21 -23.75 14.96
CA ASP A 146 10.24 -24.77 14.51
C ASP A 146 10.23 -25.01 12.99
N GLY A 147 11.17 -24.41 12.26
CA GLY A 147 11.39 -24.69 10.84
C GLY A 147 10.42 -23.97 9.90
N ILE A 148 10.99 -23.08 9.10
CA ILE A 148 10.37 -22.35 7.98
C ILE A 148 9.26 -21.38 8.41
N GLN A 149 9.66 -20.20 8.90
CA GLN A 149 8.82 -19.01 8.71
C GLN A 149 9.03 -18.51 7.28
N ALA A 150 7.93 -18.28 6.56
CA ALA A 150 7.97 -17.60 5.28
C ALA A 150 8.69 -16.24 5.47
N GLU A 151 9.75 -16.01 4.69
CA GLU A 151 10.44 -14.73 4.55
C GLU A 151 9.41 -13.67 4.14
N ARG A 152 8.75 -13.04 5.12
CA ARG A 152 7.68 -12.08 4.86
C ARG A 152 8.30 -10.86 4.20
N LEU A 153 7.78 -10.51 3.02
CA LEU A 153 8.16 -9.30 2.32
C LEU A 153 7.76 -8.06 3.16
N PRO A 154 8.71 -7.19 3.55
CA PRO A 154 8.38 -5.88 4.09
C PRO A 154 7.61 -5.07 3.06
N VAL A 155 6.48 -4.51 3.48
CA VAL A 155 5.70 -3.60 2.65
C VAL A 155 5.83 -2.20 3.21
N ILE A 156 6.37 -1.31 2.39
CA ILE A 156 6.47 0.12 2.69
C ILE A 156 5.23 0.78 2.09
N ARG A 157 4.39 1.37 2.94
CA ARG A 157 3.29 2.21 2.48
C ARG A 157 3.77 3.65 2.35
N VAL A 158 3.61 4.22 1.17
CA VAL A 158 3.95 5.61 0.86
C VAL A 158 2.70 6.34 0.39
N ILE A 159 2.39 7.48 0.99
CA ILE A 159 1.26 8.31 0.60
C ILE A 159 1.80 9.51 -0.15
N THR A 160 1.36 9.69 -1.40
CA THR A 160 1.68 10.87 -2.20
C THR A 160 0.51 11.82 -2.27
N ALA A 161 0.81 13.12 -2.36
CA ALA A 161 -0.15 14.18 -2.65
C ALA A 161 0.36 15.04 -3.81
N LYS A 162 -0.55 15.69 -4.53
CA LYS A 162 -0.17 16.64 -5.57
C LYS A 162 0.19 17.99 -4.97
N GLN A 163 1.32 18.52 -5.38
CA GLN A 163 1.69 19.91 -5.20
C GLN A 163 1.60 20.60 -6.56
N TYR A 164 0.73 21.60 -6.68
CA TYR A 164 0.50 22.29 -7.94
C TYR A 164 1.43 23.48 -8.09
N HIS A 165 1.96 23.67 -9.29
CA HIS A 165 2.78 24.84 -9.58
C HIS A 165 1.90 26.01 -10.01
N SER A 166 2.01 27.14 -9.31
CA SER A 166 1.17 28.33 -9.47
C SER A 166 1.13 28.94 -10.88
N LYS A 167 2.06 28.57 -11.76
CA LYS A 167 2.19 29.14 -13.11
C LYS A 167 1.51 28.35 -14.22
N ASN A 168 1.23 27.07 -14.03
CA ASN A 168 0.56 26.23 -15.03
C ASN A 168 -0.57 25.47 -14.34
N ASN A 169 -1.81 25.86 -14.63
CA ASN A 169 -3.01 25.44 -13.92
C ASN A 169 -3.29 23.93 -13.89
N ASP A 170 -2.47 23.06 -14.48
CA ASP A 170 -2.59 21.60 -14.40
C ASP A 170 -1.27 20.86 -14.15
N ALA A 171 -0.14 21.55 -14.07
CA ALA A 171 1.14 20.92 -13.77
C ALA A 171 1.26 20.66 -12.26
N PHE A 172 1.61 19.43 -11.90
CA PHE A 172 1.84 19.04 -10.50
C PHE A 172 3.07 18.15 -10.36
N THR A 173 3.71 18.24 -9.20
CA THR A 173 4.62 17.21 -8.70
C THR A 173 3.90 16.40 -7.64
N ALA A 174 4.08 15.08 -7.68
CA ALA A 174 3.74 14.25 -6.54
C ALA A 174 4.81 14.46 -5.46
N VAL A 175 4.37 14.62 -4.22
CA VAL A 175 5.22 14.73 -3.05
C VAL A 175 4.82 13.69 -2.03
N VAL A 176 5.80 13.06 -1.39
CA VAL A 176 5.52 12.10 -0.31
C VAL A 176 5.08 12.88 0.92
N VAL A 177 3.87 12.59 1.40
CA VAL A 177 3.26 13.24 2.57
C VAL A 177 3.15 12.31 3.78
N GLY A 178 3.48 11.04 3.61
CA GLY A 178 3.53 10.07 4.69
C GLY A 178 4.17 8.78 4.22
N ALA A 179 4.92 8.12 5.09
CA ALA A 179 5.43 6.79 4.82
C ALA A 179 5.57 6.00 6.13
N PHE A 180 5.25 4.72 6.07
CA PHE A 180 5.46 3.78 7.16
C PHE A 180 5.71 2.38 6.59
N ILE A 181 6.30 1.50 7.38
CA ILE A 181 6.59 0.13 6.98
C ILE A 181 5.71 -0.80 7.81
N ASP A 182 4.97 -1.67 7.14
CA ASP A 182 4.24 -2.75 7.80
C ASP A 182 5.09 -4.01 7.72
N ILE A 183 5.77 -4.31 8.82
CA ILE A 183 6.41 -5.61 9.03
C ILE A 183 5.68 -6.27 10.19
N LYS A 184 5.07 -7.42 9.92
CA LYS A 184 4.48 -8.29 10.95
C LYS A 184 5.42 -9.46 11.22
N VAL A 185 6.30 -9.30 12.21
CA VAL A 185 7.09 -10.42 12.79
C VAL A 185 6.46 -10.75 14.15
N ASP A 186 6.04 -12.00 14.34
CA ASP A 186 5.48 -12.51 15.61
C ASP A 186 4.39 -11.61 16.25
N GLY A 187 3.53 -11.02 15.42
CA GLY A 187 2.44 -10.14 15.86
C GLY A 187 2.87 -8.75 16.35
N LYS A 188 4.16 -8.39 16.23
CA LYS A 188 4.67 -7.07 16.57
C LYS A 188 4.76 -6.19 15.32
N HIS A 189 4.28 -4.96 15.44
CA HIS A 189 4.50 -3.89 14.48
C HIS A 189 5.74 -3.10 14.88
N TYR A 190 6.64 -2.86 13.92
CA TYR A 190 7.88 -2.16 14.18
C TYR A 190 7.76 -0.68 13.81
N ARG A 191 8.32 0.19 14.66
CA ARG A 191 8.20 1.64 14.60
C ARG A 191 9.21 2.21 13.61
N GLN A 192 8.84 3.23 12.83
CA GLN A 192 9.78 3.79 11.86
C GLN A 192 9.54 5.23 11.40
N HIS A 193 10.63 6.01 11.36
CA HIS A 193 10.74 7.33 10.73
C HIS A 193 11.32 7.19 9.31
N ILE A 194 10.49 6.91 8.31
CA ILE A 194 10.95 6.67 6.93
C ILE A 194 11.43 7.96 6.23
N SER A 195 11.20 9.13 6.82
CA SER A 195 11.57 10.42 6.21
C SER A 195 13.06 10.59 5.94
N ASN A 196 13.94 9.83 6.61
CA ASN A 196 15.38 9.81 6.34
C ASN A 196 15.83 8.60 5.50
N GLY A 197 14.89 7.79 5.00
CA GLY A 197 15.21 6.59 4.23
C GLY A 197 15.80 5.45 5.06
N THR A 198 15.67 5.45 6.39
CA THR A 198 16.20 4.36 7.22
C THR A 198 15.13 3.75 8.10
N PHE A 199 15.41 2.53 8.56
CA PHE A 199 14.52 1.83 9.45
C PHE A 199 15.21 0.89 10.43
N GLU A 200 14.85 0.89 11.71
CA GLU A 200 15.31 -0.06 12.73
C GLU A 200 14.36 -1.26 12.89
N LEU A 201 14.88 -2.47 12.74
CA LEU A 201 14.19 -3.72 13.08
C LEU A 201 15.12 -4.55 13.97
N GLU A 202 14.64 -4.88 15.18
CA GLU A 202 15.38 -5.69 16.17
C GLU A 202 16.78 -5.15 16.50
N GLY A 203 16.91 -3.82 16.64
CA GLY A 203 18.18 -3.15 16.93
C GLY A 203 19.10 -2.99 15.71
N LYS A 204 18.71 -3.48 14.52
CA LYS A 204 19.46 -3.31 13.28
C LYS A 204 18.85 -2.19 12.44
N ILE A 205 19.69 -1.28 11.95
CA ILE A 205 19.29 -0.22 11.04
C ILE A 205 19.43 -0.72 9.59
N TYR A 206 18.40 -0.46 8.81
CA TYR A 206 18.27 -0.83 7.41
C TYR A 206 18.13 0.46 6.60
N GLU A 207 18.93 0.59 5.54
CA GLU A 207 18.85 1.71 4.61
C GLU A 207 17.96 1.35 3.44
N LEU A 208 16.96 2.18 3.19
CA LEU A 208 16.08 2.12 2.04
C LEU A 208 16.69 2.91 0.89
N GLU A 209 16.45 2.45 -0.33
CA GLU A 209 16.70 3.24 -1.54
C GLU A 209 15.63 4.32 -1.68
N TRP A 210 15.57 5.25 -0.72
CA TRP A 210 14.46 6.19 -0.56
C TRP A 210 14.27 7.10 -1.78
N ASN A 211 15.36 7.55 -2.39
CA ASN A 211 15.30 8.34 -3.62
C ASN A 211 14.67 7.53 -4.78
N CYS A 212 14.96 6.23 -4.88
CA CYS A 212 14.35 5.33 -5.86
C CYS A 212 12.85 5.19 -5.59
N ILE A 213 12.47 4.94 -4.33
CA ILE A 213 11.07 4.86 -3.89
C ILE A 213 10.31 6.13 -4.25
N GLN A 214 10.84 7.30 -3.88
CA GLN A 214 10.22 8.60 -4.16
C GLN A 214 10.06 8.83 -5.65
N HIS A 215 11.10 8.56 -6.45
CA HIS A 215 11.03 8.70 -7.90
C HIS A 215 9.94 7.78 -8.50
N MET A 216 9.92 6.51 -8.09
CA MET A 216 8.98 5.50 -8.54
C MET A 216 7.52 5.87 -8.25
N VAL A 217 7.20 6.22 -7.00
CA VAL A 217 5.82 6.61 -6.64
C VAL A 217 5.41 7.94 -7.26
N ASN A 218 6.36 8.86 -7.47
CA ASN A 218 6.08 10.12 -8.15
C ASN A 218 5.72 9.87 -9.61
N GLN A 219 6.48 9.04 -10.33
CA GLN A 219 6.15 8.64 -11.69
C GLN A 219 4.81 7.89 -11.76
N ALA A 220 4.54 6.99 -10.81
CA ALA A 220 3.27 6.28 -10.76
C ALA A 220 2.08 7.22 -10.56
N HIS A 221 2.17 8.21 -9.66
CA HIS A 221 1.09 9.18 -9.42
C HIS A 221 0.82 10.08 -10.63
N GLN A 222 1.80 10.33 -11.49
CA GLN A 222 1.58 11.09 -12.74
C GLN A 222 0.59 10.41 -13.69
N ILE A 223 0.40 9.09 -13.58
CA ILE A 223 -0.59 8.32 -14.37
C ILE A 223 -2.03 8.66 -13.96
N PHE A 224 -2.24 9.21 -12.76
CA PHE A 224 -3.55 9.46 -12.16
C PHE A 224 -3.81 10.97 -11.99
N PRO A 225 -4.02 11.73 -13.08
CA PRO A 225 -4.14 13.20 -13.04
C PRO A 225 -5.38 13.70 -12.27
N SER A 226 -6.39 12.87 -12.00
CA SER A 226 -7.59 13.26 -11.25
C SER A 226 -7.50 12.97 -9.74
N MET A 227 -6.59 12.10 -9.32
CA MET A 227 -6.40 11.74 -7.90
C MET A 227 -5.47 12.70 -7.18
N PHE A 228 -5.96 13.39 -6.16
CA PHE A 228 -5.13 14.29 -5.35
C PHE A 228 -4.16 13.53 -4.46
N THR A 229 -4.61 12.44 -3.83
CA THR A 229 -3.74 11.57 -3.02
C THR A 229 -3.89 10.10 -3.42
N ILE A 230 -2.79 9.35 -3.30
CA ILE A 230 -2.77 7.90 -3.50
C ILE A 230 -1.86 7.29 -2.43
N GLY A 231 -2.27 6.16 -1.84
CA GLY A 231 -1.40 5.32 -1.04
C GLY A 231 -0.81 4.20 -1.89
N TRP A 232 0.50 4.02 -1.83
CA TRP A 232 1.27 3.05 -2.60
C TRP A 232 1.86 2.01 -1.67
N ASP A 233 1.72 0.74 -2.03
CA ASP A 233 2.36 -0.36 -1.32
C ASP A 233 3.57 -0.84 -2.13
N ILE A 234 4.73 -0.83 -1.49
CA ILE A 234 6.02 -1.11 -2.10
C ILE A 234 6.63 -2.32 -1.41
N GLY A 235 6.96 -3.35 -2.17
CA GLY A 235 7.66 -4.52 -1.69
C GLY A 235 9.15 -4.26 -1.63
N TRP A 236 9.78 -4.59 -0.50
CA TRP A 236 11.23 -4.55 -0.37
C TRP A 236 11.84 -5.96 -0.34
N SER A 237 12.21 -6.44 -1.53
CA SER A 237 12.87 -7.73 -1.73
C SER A 237 14.37 -7.54 -1.99
N GLU A 238 14.97 -8.33 -2.87
CA GLU A 238 16.26 -8.00 -3.50
C GLU A 238 16.18 -6.67 -4.27
N GLU A 239 14.99 -6.41 -4.85
CA GLU A 239 14.66 -5.16 -5.54
C GLU A 239 13.47 -4.44 -4.87
N ILE A 240 13.33 -3.15 -5.18
CA ILE A 240 12.18 -2.32 -4.84
C ILE A 240 11.13 -2.47 -5.94
N LEU A 241 9.94 -2.95 -5.57
CA LEU A 241 8.84 -3.23 -6.50
C LEU A 241 7.55 -2.53 -6.05
N LEU A 242 6.92 -1.77 -6.95
CA LEU A 242 5.57 -1.24 -6.71
C LEU A 242 4.54 -2.37 -6.82
N LEU A 243 3.81 -2.65 -5.74
CA LEU A 243 2.87 -3.77 -5.65
C LEU A 243 1.45 -3.36 -6.02
N GLU A 244 0.98 -2.23 -5.48
CA GLU A 244 -0.37 -1.71 -5.68
C GLU A 244 -0.47 -0.23 -5.33
N GLY A 245 -1.51 0.43 -5.85
CA GLY A 245 -1.93 1.77 -5.49
C GLY A 245 -3.38 1.77 -4.97
N ASN A 246 -3.68 2.66 -4.04
CA ASN A 246 -4.96 2.72 -3.35
C ASN A 246 -5.47 4.16 -3.25
N GLY A 247 -6.57 4.46 -3.93
CA GLY A 247 -7.25 5.76 -3.87
C GLY A 247 -8.02 6.03 -2.57
N SER A 248 -8.20 4.99 -1.75
CA SER A 248 -8.91 5.00 -0.46
C SER A 248 -7.99 4.50 0.66
N TRP A 249 -6.80 5.08 0.76
CA TRP A 249 -5.79 4.70 1.75
C TRP A 249 -6.18 5.13 3.18
N ASP A 250 -5.67 4.40 4.19
CA ASP A 250 -5.96 4.65 5.61
C ASP A 250 -4.79 5.40 6.30
N PRO A 251 -4.99 6.61 6.85
CA PRO A 251 -4.00 7.32 7.64
C PRO A 251 -3.75 6.69 9.02
N ALA A 252 -4.66 5.85 9.53
CA ALA A 252 -4.58 5.38 10.92
C ALA A 252 -3.27 4.65 11.23
N PRO A 253 -2.77 3.70 10.41
CA PRO A 253 -1.46 3.08 10.64
C PRO A 253 -0.32 4.11 10.72
N PHE A 254 -0.30 5.12 9.84
CA PHE A 254 0.68 6.20 9.92
C PHE A 254 0.58 6.95 11.25
N GLN A 255 -0.63 7.37 11.66
CA GLN A 255 -0.84 8.14 12.88
C GLN A 255 -0.49 7.32 14.15
N ILE A 256 -0.79 6.02 14.15
CA ILE A 256 -0.48 5.11 15.26
C ILE A 256 1.03 4.88 15.37
N LEU A 257 1.69 4.60 14.25
CA LEU A 257 3.10 4.24 14.23
C LEU A 257 4.01 5.44 14.48
N THR A 258 3.68 6.60 13.90
CA THR A 258 4.47 7.83 14.05
C THR A 258 4.09 8.66 15.27
N ARG A 259 2.91 8.40 15.86
CA ARG A 259 2.31 9.23 16.92
C ARG A 259 2.15 10.69 16.51
N GLN A 260 1.94 10.93 15.23
CA GLN A 260 1.71 12.26 14.69
C GLN A 260 0.30 12.38 14.14
N PRO A 261 -0.33 13.55 14.26
CA PRO A 261 -1.56 13.82 13.56
C PRO A 261 -1.35 13.71 12.04
N TRP A 262 -2.41 13.33 11.32
CA TRP A 262 -2.40 13.37 9.86
C TRP A 262 -2.15 14.80 9.35
N PHE A 263 -2.79 15.81 9.91
CA PHE A 263 -2.61 17.19 9.46
C PHE A 263 -1.49 17.88 10.23
N ASN A 264 -0.30 17.95 9.63
CA ASN A 264 0.75 18.90 10.03
C ASN A 264 0.67 20.16 9.15
N GLU A 265 1.52 21.16 9.40
CA GLU A 265 1.53 22.42 8.66
C GLU A 265 1.70 22.21 7.15
N GLU A 266 2.65 21.38 6.75
CA GLU A 266 2.93 21.07 5.34
C GLU A 266 1.74 20.44 4.62
N ARG A 267 1.11 19.43 5.24
CA ARG A 267 -0.07 18.78 4.66
C ARG A 267 -1.27 19.72 4.62
N LEU A 268 -1.47 20.55 5.65
CA LEU A 268 -2.55 21.55 5.63
C LEU A 268 -2.41 22.50 4.45
N ILE A 269 -1.19 22.95 4.12
CA ILE A 269 -0.92 23.80 2.95
C ILE A 269 -1.36 23.08 1.67
N LEU A 270 -0.97 21.82 1.46
CA LEU A 270 -1.33 21.06 0.25
C LEU A 270 -2.86 20.88 0.10
N TYR A 271 -3.55 20.57 1.19
CA TYR A 271 -5.01 20.43 1.16
C TYR A 271 -5.70 21.78 0.90
N GLN A 272 -5.18 22.88 1.47
CA GLN A 272 -5.70 24.22 1.22
C GLN A 272 -5.51 24.64 -0.25
N GLU A 273 -4.33 24.36 -0.84
CA GLU A 273 -4.07 24.58 -2.26
C GLU A 273 -5.07 23.80 -3.15
N GLN A 274 -5.35 22.54 -2.80
CA GLN A 274 -6.31 21.72 -3.51
C GLN A 274 -7.75 22.26 -3.38
N ILE A 275 -8.17 22.74 -2.21
CA ILE A 275 -9.47 23.40 -2.03
C ILE A 275 -9.57 24.61 -2.96
N THR A 276 -8.59 25.50 -2.93
CA THR A 276 -8.57 26.70 -3.78
C THR A 276 -8.60 26.34 -5.26
N ARG A 277 -7.91 25.28 -5.66
CA ARG A 277 -7.97 24.75 -7.03
C ARG A 277 -9.36 24.27 -7.39
N LEU A 278 -9.97 23.42 -6.57
CA LEU A 278 -11.30 22.85 -6.82
C LEU A 278 -12.37 23.94 -6.90
N GLN A 279 -12.29 24.98 -6.05
CA GLN A 279 -13.17 26.15 -6.11
C GLN A 279 -13.06 26.95 -7.40
N LYS A 280 -11.90 26.98 -8.05
CA LYS A 280 -11.71 27.68 -9.35
C LYS A 280 -12.31 26.91 -10.54
N LEU A 281 -12.66 25.64 -10.35
CA LEU A 281 -13.11 24.74 -11.40
C LEU A 281 -14.61 24.41 -11.34
N ALA A 282 -15.25 24.74 -10.21
CA ALA A 282 -16.69 24.63 -9.99
C ALA A 282 -17.40 25.89 -10.49
#